data_AF-A0A3N1ZUS5-F1
#
_entry.id   AF-A0A3N1ZUS5-F1
#
_cell.length_a   1.000
_cell.length_b   1.000
_cell.length_c   1.000
_cell.angle_alpha   90.00
_cell.angle_beta   90.00
_cell.angle_gamma   90.00
#
_symmetry.space_group_name_H-M   'P 1'
#
loop_
_entity.id
_entity.type
_entity.pdbx_description
1 polymer ?
#
loop_
_entity_poly.entity_id
_entity_poly.type
_entity_poly.pdbx_seq_one_letter_code
_entity_poly.pdbx_strand_id
1 'polypeptide(L)'
;MLHGGVLMADLDVDQWRNAQHLLLRSAKGARRIVCLLEKGEVVKCRHTHGADVADTPSRVDDLQAAADALYAANREQVDQTLGLQWKLGASHDEVVAAAEALVTPDSSVVLAVHDAGALWTSLILRFDEDRKVISIGTADPSLVDIHGDRAEVTQRLVTFANGREGQVKLVVSCTKEAAERFLEAQDKAAVVAELGDDFSVERIG
;
A
#
# COMPACT_ATOMS: atom_id res chain seq x y z
N MET A 1 10.24 1.19 -1.99
CA MET A 1 9.86 2.57 -1.56
C MET A 1 9.14 3.27 -2.69
N LEU A 2 8.17 4.16 -2.39
CA LEU A 2 7.55 5.04 -3.38
C LEU A 2 8.57 6.12 -3.78
N HIS A 3 8.76 6.35 -5.08
CA HIS A 3 9.58 7.47 -5.56
C HIS A 3 8.92 8.82 -5.19
N GLY A 4 9.70 9.90 -5.07
CA GLY A 4 9.15 11.25 -5.01
C GLY A 4 8.52 11.59 -6.36
N GLY A 5 7.19 11.51 -6.48
CA GLY A 5 6.47 11.76 -7.74
C GLY A 5 6.04 10.50 -8.51
N VAL A 6 5.60 9.45 -7.80
CA VAL A 6 4.97 8.28 -8.42
C VAL A 6 3.82 8.70 -9.34
N LEU A 7 3.85 8.23 -10.58
CA LEU A 7 2.76 8.44 -11.53
C LEU A 7 1.56 7.61 -11.08
N MET A 8 0.44 8.27 -10.81
CA MET A 8 -0.85 7.62 -10.68
C MET A 8 -1.59 7.77 -12.00
N ALA A 9 -1.54 6.74 -12.83
CA ALA A 9 -2.18 6.72 -14.14
C ALA A 9 -3.25 5.64 -14.17
N ASP A 10 -4.34 5.92 -14.88
CA ASP A 10 -5.34 4.90 -15.25
C ASP A 10 -5.96 4.17 -14.04
N LEU A 11 -6.27 4.97 -13.03
CA LEU A 11 -7.01 4.52 -11.87
C LEU A 11 -8.50 4.49 -12.22
N ASP A 12 -9.02 3.28 -12.39
CA ASP A 12 -10.46 3.07 -12.31
C ASP A 12 -10.92 3.36 -10.88
N VAL A 13 -12.01 4.13 -10.76
CA VAL A 13 -12.45 4.67 -9.48
C VAL A 13 -12.91 3.56 -8.53
N ASP A 14 -13.59 2.53 -9.03
CA ASP A 14 -14.13 1.47 -8.21
C ASP A 14 -13.02 0.49 -7.79
N GLN A 15 -12.14 0.10 -8.72
CA GLN A 15 -10.95 -0.69 -8.41
C GLN A 15 -10.08 0.05 -7.39
N TRP A 16 -9.75 1.32 -7.64
CA TRP A 16 -8.93 2.10 -6.71
C TRP A 16 -9.60 2.22 -5.34
N ARG A 17 -10.90 2.54 -5.26
CA ARG A 17 -11.63 2.61 -3.98
C ARG A 17 -11.56 1.28 -3.22
N ASN A 18 -11.71 0.16 -3.91
CA ASN A 18 -11.65 -1.17 -3.29
C ASN A 18 -10.23 -1.50 -2.81
N ALA A 19 -9.20 -1.21 -3.61
CA ALA A 19 -7.80 -1.29 -3.21
C ALA A 19 -7.52 -0.42 -1.99
N GLN A 20 -8.04 0.82 -1.95
CA GLN A 20 -7.91 1.68 -0.79
C GLN A 20 -8.59 1.09 0.44
N HIS A 21 -9.78 0.52 0.30
CA HIS A 21 -10.49 -0.11 1.40
C HIS A 21 -9.71 -1.31 1.97
N LEU A 22 -9.19 -2.17 1.10
CA LEU A 22 -8.49 -3.39 1.49
C LEU A 22 -7.06 -3.11 1.96
N LEU A 23 -6.28 -2.43 1.13
CA LEU A 23 -4.83 -2.31 1.25
C LEU A 23 -4.39 -1.02 1.90
N LEU A 24 -5.26 -0.04 2.13
CA LEU A 24 -4.85 1.27 2.65
C LEU A 24 -5.62 1.62 3.92
N ARG A 25 -4.90 2.12 4.93
CA ARG A 25 -5.57 2.84 6.03
C ARG A 25 -5.81 4.26 5.55
N SER A 26 -7.07 4.66 5.53
CA SER A 26 -7.41 6.07 5.37
C SER A 26 -6.66 6.89 6.42
N ALA A 27 -5.85 7.82 5.94
CA ALA A 27 -5.29 8.89 6.75
C ALA A 27 -6.37 9.74 7.44
N LYS A 28 -7.59 9.74 6.89
CA LYS A 28 -8.80 10.38 7.40
C LYS A 28 -9.38 9.48 8.49
N GLY A 29 -8.93 9.69 9.73
CA GLY A 29 -9.34 8.93 10.92
C GLY A 29 -8.18 8.52 11.83
N ALA A 30 -6.95 8.57 11.35
CA ALA A 30 -5.76 8.30 12.16
C ALA A 30 -5.61 9.33 13.28
N ARG A 31 -5.33 8.85 14.50
CA ARG A 31 -4.97 9.67 15.64
C ARG A 31 -3.58 10.25 15.38
N ARG A 32 -3.48 11.57 15.27
CA ARG A 32 -2.26 12.26 14.85
C ARG A 32 -2.08 13.51 15.67
N ILE A 33 -0.84 13.97 15.76
CA ILE A 33 -0.54 15.30 16.22
C ILE A 33 -0.28 16.19 15.01
N VAL A 34 -0.91 17.36 15.02
CA VAL A 34 -0.70 18.41 14.01
C VAL A 34 -0.10 19.61 14.71
N CYS A 35 1.17 19.90 14.44
CA CYS A 35 1.79 21.16 14.81
C CYS A 35 1.83 22.12 13.61
N LEU A 36 1.43 23.37 13.81
CA LEU A 36 1.62 24.49 12.87
C LEU A 36 2.78 25.34 13.37
N LEU A 37 3.66 25.69 12.44
CA LEU A 37 4.87 26.44 12.71
C LEU A 37 4.83 27.78 11.96
N GLU A 38 5.22 28.85 12.63
CA GLU A 38 5.52 30.14 12.02
C GLU A 38 6.97 30.50 12.34
N LYS A 39 7.84 30.49 11.32
CA LYS A 39 9.29 30.77 11.47
C LYS A 39 9.97 29.93 12.58
N GLY A 40 9.55 28.68 12.72
CA GLY A 40 10.06 27.75 13.75
C GLY A 40 9.31 27.83 15.08
N GLU A 41 8.50 28.85 15.33
CA GLU A 41 7.67 28.92 16.55
C GLU A 41 6.40 28.08 16.37
N VAL A 42 6.04 27.28 17.37
CA VAL A 42 4.85 26.44 17.35
C VAL A 42 3.64 27.29 17.74
N VAL A 43 2.85 27.68 16.74
CA VAL A 43 1.65 28.50 16.96
C VAL A 43 0.42 27.67 17.32
N LYS A 44 0.46 26.37 17.04
CA LYS A 44 -0.58 25.42 17.39
C LYS A 44 0.00 24.03 17.39
N CYS A 45 -0.26 23.25 18.43
CA CYS A 45 -0.06 21.80 18.35
C CYS A 45 -1.20 21.08 19.06
N ARG A 46 -1.83 20.11 18.38
CA ARG A 46 -2.99 19.39 18.91
C ARG A 46 -3.08 17.98 18.36
N HIS A 47 -3.71 17.09 19.11
CA HIS A 47 -4.20 15.85 18.54
C HIS A 47 -5.41 16.07 17.64
N THR A 48 -5.56 15.27 16.59
CA THR A 48 -6.71 15.30 15.66
C THR A 48 -8.03 14.91 16.33
N HIS A 49 -7.97 14.12 17.40
CA HIS A 49 -9.13 13.69 18.20
C HIS A 49 -9.37 14.52 19.48
N GLY A 50 -8.64 15.63 19.67
CA GLY A 50 -8.91 16.57 20.77
C GLY A 50 -8.30 16.24 22.14
N ALA A 51 -7.50 15.18 22.26
CA ALA A 51 -6.68 14.94 23.46
C ALA A 51 -5.54 15.97 23.60
N ASP A 52 -5.00 16.07 24.82
CA ASP A 52 -3.83 16.90 25.13
C ASP A 52 -2.54 16.32 24.55
N VAL A 53 -1.66 17.20 24.07
CA VAL A 53 -0.37 16.82 23.50
C VAL A 53 0.70 16.82 24.59
N ALA A 54 1.26 15.64 24.88
CA ALA A 54 2.39 15.53 25.79
C ALA A 54 3.64 16.18 25.18
N ASP A 55 4.42 16.88 26.02
CA ASP A 55 5.68 17.53 25.67
C ASP A 55 5.60 18.41 24.40
N THR A 56 4.58 19.26 24.35
CA THR A 56 4.38 20.19 23.24
C THR A 56 5.58 21.14 23.11
N PRO A 57 6.32 21.12 21.98
CA PRO A 57 7.42 22.05 21.77
C PRO A 57 6.88 23.48 21.61
N SER A 58 7.60 24.47 22.13
CA SER A 58 7.34 25.88 21.86
C SER A 58 8.00 26.36 20.57
N ARG A 59 9.13 25.75 20.21
CA ARG A 59 9.92 26.07 19.02
C ARG A 59 10.53 24.80 18.42
N VAL A 60 10.65 24.76 17.10
CA VAL A 60 11.21 23.67 16.32
C VAL A 60 12.30 24.23 15.41
N ASP A 61 13.55 23.94 15.75
CA ASP A 61 14.72 24.29 14.94
C ASP A 61 15.15 23.11 14.04
N ASP A 62 14.80 21.87 14.43
CA ASP A 62 14.97 20.65 13.64
C ASP A 62 13.63 19.91 13.56
N LEU A 63 13.06 19.86 12.36
CA LEU A 63 11.74 19.27 12.10
C LEU A 63 11.71 17.77 12.40
N GLN A 64 12.78 17.05 12.07
CA GLN A 64 12.82 15.59 12.21
C GLN A 64 12.98 15.20 13.67
N ALA A 65 13.96 15.81 14.37
CA ALA A 65 14.18 15.56 15.78
C ALA A 65 12.95 15.92 16.64
N ALA A 66 12.28 17.03 16.31
CA ALA A 66 11.05 17.42 17.00
C ALA A 66 9.90 16.45 16.73
N ALA A 67 9.74 15.98 15.49
CA ALA A 67 8.70 15.00 15.16
C ALA A 67 8.92 13.67 15.89
N ASP A 68 10.17 13.18 15.96
CA ASP A 68 10.51 11.92 16.63
C ASP A 68 10.29 12.01 18.15
N ALA A 69 10.71 13.11 18.78
CA ALA A 69 10.48 13.36 20.21
C ALA A 69 8.99 13.45 20.53
N LEU A 70 8.23 14.20 19.71
CA LEU A 70 6.79 14.40 19.88
C LEU A 70 6.01 13.09 19.68
N TYR A 71 6.42 12.27 18.70
CA TYR A 71 5.88 10.94 18.50
C TYR A 71 6.17 10.04 19.71
N ALA A 72 7.41 10.00 20.19
CA ALA A 72 7.80 9.15 21.33
C ALA A 72 7.00 9.48 22.59
N ALA A 73 6.79 10.77 22.89
CA ALA A 73 6.02 11.24 24.04
C ALA A 73 4.53 10.91 23.96
N ASN A 74 3.99 10.72 22.75
CA ASN A 74 2.56 10.54 22.52
C ASN A 74 2.21 9.17 21.89
N ARG A 75 3.16 8.22 21.86
CA ARG A 75 3.09 6.96 21.10
C ARG A 75 1.85 6.10 21.33
N GLU A 76 1.20 6.20 22.49
CA GLU A 76 -0.01 5.45 22.83
C GLU A 76 -1.30 6.10 22.27
N GLN A 77 -1.20 7.39 21.96
CA GLN A 77 -2.31 8.26 21.54
C GLN A 77 -2.23 8.63 20.07
N VAL A 78 -1.13 8.31 19.39
CA VAL A 78 -0.97 8.53 17.94
C VAL A 78 -0.80 7.21 17.21
N ASP A 79 -1.40 7.13 16.04
CA ASP A 79 -1.13 6.05 15.10
C ASP A 79 0.16 6.41 14.34
N GLN A 80 1.06 5.45 14.13
CA GLN A 80 2.28 5.63 13.30
C GLN A 80 1.91 5.79 11.82
N THR A 81 1.14 6.82 11.45
CA THR A 81 0.50 6.90 10.13
C THR A 81 0.77 8.22 9.42
N LEU A 82 1.88 8.27 8.66
CA LEU A 82 2.16 9.33 7.68
C LEU A 82 1.80 8.85 6.26
N GLY A 83 1.02 9.66 5.52
CA GLY A 83 0.64 9.36 4.13
C GLY A 83 -0.35 8.20 3.95
N LEU A 84 -0.57 7.79 2.70
CA LEU A 84 -1.21 6.52 2.34
C LEU A 84 -0.35 5.38 2.89
N GLN A 85 -0.81 4.72 3.96
CA GLN A 85 -0.10 3.57 4.52
C GLN A 85 -0.78 2.27 4.11
N TRP A 86 0.05 1.37 3.60
CA TRP A 86 -0.33 0.01 3.28
C TRP A 86 -0.76 -0.75 4.55
N LYS A 87 -1.92 -1.41 4.52
CA LYS A 87 -2.46 -2.32 5.53
C LYS A 87 -1.73 -3.67 5.55
N LEU A 88 -0.50 -3.74 5.04
CA LEU A 88 0.24 -5.00 4.92
C LEU A 88 0.55 -5.63 6.29
N GLY A 89 0.54 -4.84 7.37
CA GLY A 89 0.97 -5.30 8.69
C GLY A 89 2.46 -5.61 8.74
N ALA A 90 3.22 -5.11 7.75
CA ALA A 90 4.66 -5.24 7.61
C ALA A 90 5.32 -3.87 7.81
N SER A 91 6.46 -3.87 8.49
CA SER A 91 7.37 -2.74 8.57
C SER A 91 7.89 -2.34 7.19
N HIS A 92 8.38 -1.11 7.10
CA HIS A 92 9.01 -0.61 5.88
C HIS A 92 10.14 -1.54 5.39
N ASP A 93 10.99 -2.01 6.31
CA ASP A 93 12.15 -2.84 5.98
C ASP A 93 11.73 -4.24 5.52
N GLU A 94 10.67 -4.81 6.07
CA GLU A 94 10.09 -6.06 5.59
C GLU A 94 9.53 -5.92 4.17
N VAL A 95 8.90 -4.79 3.85
CA VAL A 95 8.40 -4.51 2.49
C VAL A 95 9.57 -4.34 1.52
N VAL A 96 10.65 -3.65 1.92
CA VAL A 96 11.86 -3.52 1.10
C VAL A 96 12.52 -4.88 0.87
N ALA A 97 12.72 -5.67 1.94
CA ALA A 97 13.30 -7.01 1.83
C ALA A 97 12.46 -7.92 0.94
N ALA A 98 11.12 -7.86 1.03
CA ALA A 98 10.24 -8.59 0.15
C ALA A 98 10.37 -8.13 -1.32
N ALA A 99 10.45 -6.82 -1.58
CA ALA A 99 10.66 -6.30 -2.92
C ALA A 99 12.01 -6.76 -3.49
N GLU A 100 13.10 -6.70 -2.71
CA GLU A 100 14.42 -7.18 -3.11
C GLU A 100 14.45 -8.68 -3.39
N ALA A 101 13.73 -9.46 -2.58
CA ALA A 101 13.67 -10.91 -2.73
C ALA A 101 12.78 -11.34 -3.90
N LEU A 102 11.67 -10.65 -4.17
CA LEU A 102 10.60 -11.13 -5.06
C LEU A 102 10.50 -10.39 -6.40
N VAL A 103 10.86 -9.11 -6.44
CA VAL A 103 10.62 -8.25 -7.60
C VAL A 103 11.87 -8.16 -8.47
N THR A 104 11.73 -8.55 -9.74
CA THR A 104 12.77 -8.36 -10.74
C THR A 104 12.97 -6.86 -11.00
N PRO A 105 14.21 -6.34 -11.07
CA PRO A 105 14.46 -4.96 -11.47
C PRO A 105 13.81 -4.61 -12.81
N ASP A 106 13.40 -3.34 -12.97
CA ASP A 106 12.78 -2.82 -14.21
C ASP A 106 11.59 -3.67 -14.72
N SER A 107 10.77 -4.17 -13.78
CA SER A 107 9.62 -5.02 -14.06
C SER A 107 8.33 -4.51 -13.41
N SER A 108 7.24 -5.20 -13.70
CA SER A 108 5.92 -4.88 -13.16
C SER A 108 5.40 -5.99 -12.26
N VAL A 109 4.63 -5.59 -11.26
CA VAL A 109 3.94 -6.49 -10.34
C VAL A 109 2.44 -6.29 -10.50
N VAL A 110 1.70 -7.38 -10.57
CA VAL A 110 0.23 -7.37 -10.55
C VAL A 110 -0.25 -7.94 -9.21
N LEU A 111 -1.08 -7.19 -8.51
CA LEU A 111 -1.86 -7.65 -7.37
C LEU A 111 -3.31 -7.74 -7.84
N ALA A 112 -3.91 -8.93 -7.79
CA ALA A 112 -5.26 -9.20 -8.25
C ALA A 112 -6.09 -9.83 -7.13
N VAL A 113 -7.17 -9.16 -6.73
CA VAL A 113 -8.08 -9.66 -5.69
C VAL A 113 -9.43 -9.93 -6.33
N HIS A 114 -9.91 -11.15 -6.16
CA HIS A 114 -11.12 -11.65 -6.78
C HIS A 114 -12.23 -11.84 -5.76
N ASP A 115 -13.46 -11.54 -6.14
CA ASP A 115 -14.65 -11.77 -5.34
C ASP A 115 -15.83 -12.09 -6.27
N ALA A 116 -16.69 -13.02 -5.86
CA ALA A 116 -17.92 -13.39 -6.57
C ALA A 116 -17.79 -13.57 -8.10
N GLY A 117 -16.70 -14.20 -8.57
CA GLY A 117 -16.48 -14.49 -10.00
C GLY A 117 -16.02 -13.27 -10.83
N ALA A 118 -15.41 -12.28 -10.20
CA ALA A 118 -14.83 -11.12 -10.87
C ALA A 118 -13.58 -10.60 -10.16
N LEU A 119 -12.78 -9.80 -10.86
CA LEU A 119 -11.72 -8.98 -10.27
C LEU A 119 -12.36 -7.85 -9.47
N TRP A 120 -12.36 -7.99 -8.15
CA TRP A 120 -12.91 -7.02 -7.23
C TRP A 120 -12.01 -5.78 -7.11
N THR A 121 -10.69 -5.99 -7.07
CA THR A 121 -9.71 -4.91 -7.16
C THR A 121 -8.39 -5.41 -7.73
N SER A 122 -7.60 -4.49 -8.26
CA SER A 122 -6.21 -4.74 -8.62
C SER A 122 -5.30 -3.55 -8.32
N LEU A 123 -4.00 -3.84 -8.26
CA LEU A 123 -2.94 -2.84 -8.38
C LEU A 123 -1.91 -3.35 -9.38
N ILE A 124 -1.50 -2.46 -10.28
CA ILE A 124 -0.40 -2.69 -11.22
C ILE A 124 0.70 -1.72 -10.82
N LEU A 125 1.86 -2.26 -10.44
CA LEU A 125 2.97 -1.50 -9.89
C LEU A 125 4.17 -1.63 -10.83
N ARG A 126 4.64 -0.52 -11.39
CA ARG A 126 5.91 -0.48 -12.16
C ARG A 126 7.06 -0.17 -11.22
N PHE A 127 8.10 -1.00 -11.27
CA PHE A 127 9.35 -0.81 -10.56
C PHE A 127 10.47 -0.37 -11.51
N ASP A 128 11.36 0.49 -11.03
CA ASP A 128 12.61 0.85 -11.70
C ASP A 128 13.73 -0.18 -11.41
N GLU A 129 14.95 0.12 -11.89
CA GLU A 129 16.15 -0.70 -11.66
C GLU A 129 16.49 -0.88 -10.16
N ASP A 130 16.13 0.09 -9.32
CA ASP A 130 16.35 0.09 -7.88
C ASP A 130 15.22 -0.62 -7.11
N ARG A 131 14.22 -1.20 -7.81
CA ARG A 131 13.00 -1.74 -7.21
C ARG A 131 12.24 -0.68 -6.40
N LYS A 132 12.23 0.56 -6.88
CA LYS A 132 11.32 1.61 -6.40
C LYS A 132 10.10 1.67 -7.29
N VAL A 133 8.95 1.91 -6.68
CA VAL A 133 7.68 2.06 -7.43
C VAL A 133 7.69 3.42 -8.10
N ILE A 134 7.55 3.43 -9.43
CA ILE A 134 7.51 4.64 -10.27
C ILE A 134 6.13 4.88 -10.91
N SER A 135 5.30 3.84 -11.04
CA SER A 135 3.90 3.94 -11.50
C SER A 135 2.98 3.05 -10.67
N ILE A 136 1.76 3.53 -10.45
CA ILE A 136 0.64 2.79 -9.85
C ILE A 136 -0.58 2.97 -10.74
N GLY A 137 -1.15 1.85 -11.18
CA GLY A 137 -2.42 1.80 -11.91
C GLY A 137 -3.35 0.71 -11.38
N THR A 138 -4.55 0.64 -11.93
CA THR A 138 -5.50 -0.46 -11.71
C THR A 138 -5.94 -1.05 -13.05
N ALA A 139 -6.64 -2.18 -13.01
CA ALA A 139 -7.43 -2.61 -14.16
C ALA A 139 -8.44 -1.50 -14.55
N ASP A 140 -8.64 -1.31 -15.85
CA ASP A 140 -9.73 -0.51 -16.40
C ASP A 140 -10.79 -1.48 -16.97
N PRO A 141 -11.96 -1.64 -16.33
CA PRO A 141 -13.00 -2.56 -16.78
C PRO A 141 -13.54 -2.27 -18.21
N SER A 142 -13.28 -1.09 -18.77
CA SER A 142 -13.61 -0.77 -20.17
C SER A 142 -12.60 -1.34 -21.17
N LEU A 143 -11.42 -1.73 -20.72
CA LEU A 143 -10.31 -2.23 -21.54
C LEU A 143 -9.97 -3.70 -21.26
N VAL A 144 -10.31 -4.22 -20.07
CA VAL A 144 -10.11 -5.63 -19.70
C VAL A 144 -11.40 -6.21 -19.13
N ASP A 145 -11.80 -7.38 -19.64
CA ASP A 145 -12.93 -8.13 -19.06
C ASP A 145 -12.54 -8.70 -17.70
N ILE A 146 -13.13 -8.11 -16.65
CA ILE A 146 -12.89 -8.42 -15.24
C ILE A 146 -13.75 -9.56 -14.70
N HIS A 147 -14.61 -10.18 -15.51
CA HIS A 147 -15.49 -11.26 -15.07
C HIS A 147 -15.01 -12.64 -15.53
N GLY A 148 -15.25 -13.65 -14.68
CA GLY A 148 -14.98 -15.05 -15.00
C GLY A 148 -14.13 -15.75 -13.94
N ASP A 149 -13.48 -16.83 -14.38
CA ASP A 149 -12.58 -17.61 -13.55
C ASP A 149 -11.36 -16.77 -13.11
N ARG A 150 -10.91 -16.98 -11.88
CA ARG A 150 -9.81 -16.21 -11.27
C ARG A 150 -8.52 -16.31 -12.09
N ALA A 151 -8.16 -17.49 -12.58
CA ALA A 151 -6.94 -17.67 -13.36
C ALA A 151 -7.05 -16.98 -14.72
N GLU A 152 -8.18 -17.13 -15.40
CA GLU A 152 -8.44 -16.48 -16.69
C GLU A 152 -8.39 -14.94 -16.58
N VAL A 153 -9.09 -14.38 -15.59
CA VAL A 153 -9.13 -12.93 -15.37
C VAL A 153 -7.75 -12.41 -14.98
N THR A 154 -7.00 -13.14 -14.15
CA THR A 154 -5.61 -12.79 -13.81
C THR A 154 -4.72 -12.77 -15.05
N GLN A 155 -4.86 -13.74 -15.96
CA GLN A 155 -4.08 -13.79 -17.19
C GLN A 155 -4.41 -12.61 -18.14
N ARG A 156 -5.69 -12.22 -18.23
CA ARG A 156 -6.10 -11.03 -18.99
C ARG A 156 -5.49 -9.76 -18.40
N LEU A 157 -5.49 -9.64 -17.07
CA LEU A 157 -4.88 -8.51 -16.36
C LEU A 157 -3.36 -8.44 -16.57
N VAL A 158 -2.66 -9.57 -16.54
CA VAL A 158 -1.22 -9.64 -16.85
C VAL A 158 -0.95 -9.19 -18.29
N THR A 159 -1.78 -9.61 -19.24
CA THR A 159 -1.67 -9.20 -20.66
C THR A 159 -1.88 -7.70 -20.81
N PHE A 160 -2.90 -7.15 -20.14
CA PHE A 160 -3.17 -5.71 -20.10
C PHE A 160 -1.99 -4.93 -19.50
N ALA A 161 -1.48 -5.37 -18.35
CA ALA A 161 -0.35 -4.73 -17.66
C ALA A 161 0.93 -4.76 -18.51
N ASN A 162 1.24 -5.89 -19.15
CA ASN A 162 2.40 -6.04 -20.06
C ASN A 162 2.40 -5.00 -21.18
N GLY A 163 1.23 -4.72 -21.76
CA GLY A 163 1.08 -3.75 -22.85
C GLY A 163 1.23 -2.29 -22.42
N ARG A 164 1.18 -2.01 -21.12
CA ARG A 164 1.07 -0.64 -20.58
C ARG A 164 2.21 -0.24 -19.66
N GLU A 165 2.52 -1.09 -18.69
CA GLU A 165 3.46 -0.81 -17.60
C GLU A 165 4.78 -1.58 -17.77
N GLY A 166 4.97 -2.31 -18.88
CA GLY A 166 6.14 -3.17 -19.08
C GLY A 166 5.96 -4.57 -18.50
N GLN A 167 6.99 -5.42 -18.65
CA GLN A 167 6.87 -6.86 -18.38
C GLN A 167 6.54 -7.16 -16.91
N VAL A 168 5.42 -7.83 -16.70
CA VAL A 168 5.02 -8.40 -15.42
C VAL A 168 5.91 -9.59 -15.10
N LYS A 169 6.59 -9.55 -13.96
CA LYS A 169 7.46 -10.63 -13.47
C LYS A 169 7.02 -11.21 -12.14
N LEU A 170 6.02 -10.60 -11.49
CA LEU A 170 5.42 -11.11 -10.27
C LEU A 170 3.90 -10.89 -10.30
N VAL A 171 3.15 -11.93 -9.96
CA VAL A 171 1.70 -11.90 -9.82
C VAL A 171 1.34 -12.39 -8.43
N VAL A 172 0.52 -11.62 -7.73
CA VAL A 172 -0.19 -12.07 -6.53
C VAL A 172 -1.66 -12.14 -6.87
N SER A 173 -2.27 -13.33 -6.80
CA SER A 173 -3.69 -13.53 -7.10
C SER A 173 -4.38 -14.21 -5.94
N CYS A 174 -5.39 -13.58 -5.37
CA CYS A 174 -6.08 -14.12 -4.22
C CYS A 174 -7.59 -13.82 -4.22
N THR A 175 -8.33 -14.56 -3.41
CA THR A 175 -9.70 -14.18 -3.08
C THR A 175 -9.69 -13.01 -2.10
N LYS A 176 -10.78 -12.24 -2.05
CA LYS A 176 -10.94 -11.15 -1.10
C LYS A 176 -10.81 -11.61 0.36
N GLU A 177 -11.44 -12.74 0.70
CA GLU A 177 -11.35 -13.34 2.03
C GLU A 177 -9.90 -13.72 2.38
N ALA A 178 -9.17 -14.34 1.44
CA ALA A 178 -7.77 -14.68 1.64
C ALA A 178 -6.89 -13.44 1.81
N ALA A 179 -7.16 -12.37 1.06
CA ALA A 179 -6.45 -11.11 1.21
C ALA A 179 -6.68 -10.49 2.60
N GLU A 180 -7.92 -10.46 3.09
CA GLU A 180 -8.25 -9.95 4.42
C GLU A 180 -7.53 -10.74 5.52
N ARG A 181 -7.59 -12.08 5.47
CA ARG A 181 -6.87 -12.97 6.40
C ARG A 181 -5.36 -12.76 6.34
N PHE A 182 -4.79 -12.64 5.14
CA PHE A 182 -3.37 -12.37 4.96
C PHE A 182 -2.96 -11.05 5.62
N LEU A 183 -3.75 -9.99 5.46
CA LEU A 183 -3.44 -8.66 6.01
C LEU A 183 -3.53 -8.62 7.54
N GLU A 184 -4.48 -9.36 8.14
CA GLU A 184 -4.66 -9.43 9.59
C GLU A 184 -3.61 -10.29 10.31
N ALA A 185 -3.06 -11.30 9.62
CA ALA A 185 -2.09 -12.22 10.20
C ALA A 185 -0.78 -11.53 10.65
N GLN A 186 -0.24 -11.95 11.79
CA GLN A 186 1.10 -11.55 12.23
C GLN A 186 2.18 -12.36 11.52
N ASP A 187 1.97 -13.67 11.37
CA ASP A 187 2.86 -14.56 10.62
C ASP A 187 2.34 -14.74 9.19
N LYS A 188 2.91 -13.96 8.26
CA LYS A 188 2.54 -13.98 6.83
C LYS A 188 2.90 -15.29 6.15
N ALA A 189 3.99 -15.94 6.55
CA ALA A 189 4.42 -17.18 5.91
C ALA A 189 3.49 -18.33 6.30
N ALA A 190 3.11 -18.41 7.57
CA ALA A 190 2.16 -19.41 8.05
C ALA A 190 0.78 -19.25 7.39
N VAL A 191 0.23 -18.03 7.36
CA VAL A 191 -1.11 -17.81 6.78
C VAL A 191 -1.15 -18.11 5.28
N VAL A 192 -0.09 -17.80 4.52
CA VAL A 192 -0.05 -18.14 3.08
C VAL A 192 -0.10 -19.66 2.88
N ALA A 193 0.58 -20.43 3.73
CA ALA A 193 0.53 -21.89 3.67
C ALA A 193 -0.88 -22.45 3.97
N GLU A 194 -1.62 -21.81 4.88
CA GLU A 194 -3.00 -22.18 5.22
C GLU A 194 -4.01 -21.79 4.12
N LEU A 195 -3.79 -20.67 3.44
CA LEU A 195 -4.70 -20.16 2.40
C LEU A 195 -4.66 -21.00 1.13
N GLY A 196 -3.58 -21.74 0.87
CA GLY A 196 -3.46 -22.64 -0.28
C GLY A 196 -3.74 -21.92 -1.60
N ASP A 197 -4.59 -22.52 -2.44
CA ASP A 197 -4.89 -21.97 -3.77
C ASP A 197 -5.59 -20.61 -3.72
N ASP A 198 -6.26 -20.26 -2.62
CA ASP A 198 -6.95 -18.96 -2.47
C ASP A 198 -5.98 -17.78 -2.37
N PHE A 199 -4.68 -18.03 -2.20
CA PHE A 199 -3.63 -17.01 -2.24
C PHE A 199 -2.40 -17.53 -2.98
N SER A 200 -2.20 -17.08 -4.22
CA SER A 200 -1.04 -17.45 -5.03
C SER A 200 -0.05 -16.30 -5.20
N VAL A 201 1.24 -16.64 -5.19
CA VAL A 201 2.35 -15.75 -5.55
C VAL A 201 3.18 -16.45 -6.61
N GLU A 202 3.20 -15.89 -7.81
CA GLU A 202 3.84 -16.49 -8.98
C GLU A 202 4.88 -15.54 -9.58
N ARG A 203 6.08 -16.05 -9.83
CA ARG A 203 7.10 -15.34 -10.62
C ARG A 203 7.04 -15.79 -12.07
N ILE A 204 6.98 -14.82 -12.98
CA ILE A 204 6.92 -15.08 -14.42
C ILE A 204 8.33 -14.96 -15.00
N GLY A 205 8.76 -15.98 -15.76
CA GLY A 205 10.08 -16.05 -16.41
C GLY A 205 10.29 -15.00 -17.49
#